data_AF-A0A0D9YJS9-F1
#
_entry.id   AF-A0A0D9YJS9-F1
#
_cell.length_a   1.000
_cell.length_b   1.000
_cell.length_c   1.000
_cell.angle_alpha   90.00
_cell.angle_beta   90.00
_cell.angle_gamma   90.00
#
_symmetry.space_group_name_H-M   'P 1'
#
loop_
_entity.id
_entity.type
_entity.pdbx_description
1 polymer ?
#
loop_
_entity_poly.entity_id
_entity_poly.type
_entity_poly.pdbx_seq_one_letter_code
_entity_poly.pdbx_strand_id
1 'polypeptide(L)'
;MKNLTGLIELQLVRCEVLEIRPEGLGLLISLKKFVAIDCPKLTFLPESMKNLTALVVLRLSGYKEMETSQELFGHLASLKCIEIHGFPNLTYLPESMKNLTSLEELWLRQFNSIPEWVGQFIYLEKFGIRDSPNLISLPKSIWNLTTLKELHILNCPRLVERCQGEDANKISHIPRIELDGKRFVPQQAVEESKVQASSPEIQALVAPITKDTKTGLHTLSMSNKKYLLDLSGQLLWSPCSPSHPTVPCSSGECAAASGAHKYCNNGGRTCTARPTNPVTGERAVGDLTLTDIVANATDGKTPTSEVTVRGVVSSCAPGSLLRSLPATAAGDAGLGCGGVSLPTQLYSKLSLKRQFTVCLPSTAAAPGVAFFGSGPYNLMPPTLFDASTVLSYTDLVRSPTNPSAYSIKLRGIAMNQEAVHLPPGVLARGGGVTLDTAAPYTVLRRDVYRPFVAAFAKATARIPRMPSVAPFELCFNSSALGFTRVGYAVAPIDLVTSGGRNWTVFGSNSLAQVAGDTACLAFVDGGRAARSAVTVGAFQMENNFLLFDEAASRLGFSGTLFFIRTTCGNFNFARN
;
A
#
# COMPACT_ATOMS: atom_id res chain seq x y z
N MET A 1 -22.11 9.02 52.88
CA MET A 1 -21.24 9.69 51.88
C MET A 1 -21.72 11.08 51.46
N LYS A 2 -22.99 11.48 51.64
CA LYS A 2 -23.55 12.75 51.13
C LYS A 2 -22.84 14.05 51.59
N ASN A 3 -22.06 14.03 52.68
CA ASN A 3 -21.33 15.19 53.21
C ASN A 3 -19.79 15.13 53.04
N LEU A 4 -19.28 14.17 52.25
CA LEU A 4 -17.84 13.95 52.07
C LEU A 4 -17.32 14.56 50.75
N THR A 5 -17.81 15.76 50.39
CA THR A 5 -17.48 16.42 49.11
C THR A 5 -16.00 16.78 48.97
N GLY A 6 -15.26 16.87 50.08
CA GLY A 6 -13.81 17.10 50.12
C GLY A 6 -12.95 15.83 50.16
N LEU A 7 -13.54 14.63 50.03
CA LEU A 7 -12.79 13.37 50.06
C LEU A 7 -11.91 13.22 48.82
N ILE A 8 -10.61 13.01 49.02
CA ILE A 8 -9.61 12.91 47.93
C ILE A 8 -9.34 11.45 47.53
N GLU A 9 -9.33 10.52 48.49
CA GLU A 9 -9.10 9.10 48.24
C GLU A 9 -10.18 8.26 48.91
N LEU A 10 -10.66 7.24 48.20
CA LEU A 10 -11.59 6.24 48.72
C LEU A 10 -11.10 4.86 48.32
N GLN A 11 -10.84 4.02 49.31
CA GLN A 11 -10.39 2.65 49.12
C GLN A 11 -11.36 1.69 49.81
N LEU A 12 -11.85 0.72 49.04
CA LEU A 12 -12.77 -0.32 49.47
C LEU A 12 -12.07 -1.65 49.21
N VAL A 13 -11.75 -2.38 50.28
CA VAL A 13 -11.00 -3.64 50.18
C VAL A 13 -11.75 -4.70 50.97
N ARG A 14 -12.06 -5.84 50.32
CA ARG A 14 -12.76 -6.99 50.93
C ARG A 14 -14.08 -6.61 51.62
N CYS A 15 -14.87 -5.76 50.97
CA CYS A 15 -16.16 -5.33 51.49
C CYS A 15 -17.25 -6.36 51.15
N GLU A 16 -17.44 -7.35 52.02
CA GLU A 16 -18.36 -8.49 51.78
C GLU A 16 -19.86 -8.08 51.80
N VAL A 17 -20.19 -7.02 52.54
CA VAL A 17 -21.59 -6.62 52.83
C VAL A 17 -21.94 -5.22 52.34
N LEU A 18 -20.99 -4.46 51.80
CA LEU A 18 -21.17 -3.04 51.47
C LEU A 18 -21.97 -2.87 50.17
N GLU A 19 -23.27 -2.64 50.31
CA GLU A 19 -24.13 -2.16 49.22
C GLU A 19 -23.93 -0.64 49.08
N ILE A 20 -23.12 -0.25 48.10
CA ILE A 20 -22.97 1.16 47.76
C ILE A 20 -24.23 1.60 47.02
N ARG A 21 -25.04 2.46 47.64
CA ARG A 21 -26.17 3.07 46.94
C ARG A 21 -25.64 3.99 45.82
N PRO A 22 -26.11 3.83 44.57
CA PRO A 22 -25.54 4.48 43.39
C PRO A 22 -25.46 6.01 43.51
N GLU A 23 -26.42 6.65 44.19
CA GLU A 23 -26.51 8.11 44.22
C GLU A 23 -25.41 8.77 45.06
N GLY A 24 -24.74 8.03 45.96
CA GLY A 24 -23.78 8.61 46.92
C GLY A 24 -22.37 8.83 46.37
N LEU A 25 -21.95 8.05 45.37
CA LEU A 25 -20.58 8.06 44.86
C LEU A 25 -20.31 9.30 44.00
N GLY A 26 -21.27 9.68 43.15
CA GLY A 26 -21.18 10.88 42.29
C GLY A 26 -21.19 12.23 43.03
N LEU A 27 -21.37 12.24 44.35
CA LEU A 27 -21.27 13.44 45.18
C LEU A 27 -19.83 13.72 45.64
N LEU A 28 -18.90 12.77 45.45
CA LEU A 28 -17.50 12.88 45.84
C LEU A 28 -16.68 13.62 44.77
N ILE A 29 -17.13 14.80 44.36
CA ILE A 29 -16.57 15.54 43.22
C ILE A 29 -15.07 15.88 43.34
N SER A 30 -14.50 15.89 44.55
CA SER A 30 -13.08 16.12 44.81
C SER A 30 -12.22 14.85 44.78
N LEU A 31 -12.83 13.68 44.53
CA LEU A 31 -12.16 12.39 44.59
C LEU A 31 -11.15 12.25 43.45
N LYS A 32 -9.88 12.08 43.81
CA LYS A 32 -8.76 11.86 42.88
C LYS A 32 -8.39 10.40 42.74
N LYS A 33 -8.68 9.57 43.73
CA LYS A 33 -8.34 8.14 43.71
C LYS A 33 -9.47 7.28 44.25
N PHE A 34 -9.89 6.32 43.43
CA PHE A 34 -10.89 5.32 43.80
C PHE A 34 -10.31 3.92 43.60
N VAL A 35 -10.31 3.13 44.66
CA VAL A 35 -9.84 1.74 44.65
C VAL A 35 -10.95 0.86 45.21
N ALA A 36 -11.37 -0.14 44.45
CA ALA A 36 -12.29 -1.17 44.90
C ALA A 36 -11.70 -2.55 44.59
N ILE A 37 -11.40 -3.32 45.62
CA ILE A 37 -10.75 -4.64 45.52
C ILE A 37 -11.57 -5.65 46.32
N ASP A 38 -11.97 -6.74 45.68
CA ASP A 38 -12.63 -7.90 46.32
C ASP A 38 -13.93 -7.52 47.04
N CYS A 39 -14.73 -6.68 46.40
CA CYS A 39 -16.04 -6.25 46.89
C CYS A 39 -17.16 -7.01 46.14
N PRO A 40 -17.60 -8.19 46.61
CA PRO A 40 -18.50 -9.08 45.84
C PRO A 40 -19.90 -8.49 45.60
N LYS A 41 -20.31 -7.48 46.38
CA LYS A 41 -21.59 -6.77 46.20
C LYS A 41 -21.48 -5.50 45.34
N LEU A 42 -20.28 -5.12 44.88
CA LEU A 42 -20.09 -4.00 43.96
C LEU A 42 -20.27 -4.50 42.52
N THR A 43 -21.51 -4.82 42.16
CA THR A 43 -21.88 -5.42 40.87
C THR A 43 -22.08 -4.39 39.75
N PHE A 44 -22.06 -3.09 40.06
CA PHE A 44 -22.15 -2.01 39.08
C PHE A 44 -21.32 -0.80 39.53
N LEU A 45 -20.70 -0.11 38.58
CA LEU A 45 -20.26 1.27 38.79
C LEU A 45 -21.47 2.18 38.54
N PRO A 46 -21.86 3.04 39.50
CA PRO A 46 -23.06 3.83 39.35
C PRO A 46 -22.89 4.88 38.25
N GLU A 47 -23.95 5.17 37.49
CA GLU A 47 -23.92 6.21 36.46
C GLU A 47 -23.52 7.58 37.02
N SER A 48 -23.84 7.83 38.30
CA SER A 48 -23.42 9.03 39.04
C SER A 48 -21.90 9.23 39.08
N MET A 49 -21.11 8.17 38.86
CA MET A 49 -19.65 8.23 38.80
C MET A 49 -19.16 9.10 37.63
N LYS A 50 -19.99 9.38 36.61
CA LYS A 50 -19.67 10.35 35.54
C LYS A 50 -19.37 11.76 36.07
N ASN A 51 -19.83 12.07 37.28
CA ASN A 51 -19.59 13.37 37.92
C ASN A 51 -18.19 13.46 38.58
N LEU A 52 -17.44 12.35 38.66
CA LEU A 52 -16.10 12.31 39.26
C LEU A 52 -15.03 12.78 38.27
N THR A 53 -15.20 13.97 37.72
CA THR A 53 -14.29 14.53 36.71
C THR A 53 -12.90 14.85 37.25
N ALA A 54 -12.70 14.90 38.57
CA ALA A 54 -11.41 15.07 39.22
C ALA A 54 -10.64 13.75 39.43
N LEU A 55 -11.22 12.60 39.05
CA LEU A 55 -10.63 11.29 39.28
C LEU A 55 -9.40 11.08 38.40
N VAL A 56 -8.28 10.75 39.04
CA VAL A 56 -6.96 10.53 38.40
C VAL A 56 -6.61 9.04 38.38
N VAL A 57 -6.96 8.31 39.44
CA VAL A 57 -6.62 6.89 39.61
C VAL A 57 -7.89 6.08 39.87
N LEU A 58 -8.11 5.07 39.03
CA LEU A 58 -9.22 4.12 39.15
C LEU A 58 -8.69 2.69 39.16
N ARG A 59 -8.88 1.97 40.26
CA ARG A 59 -8.50 0.54 40.38
C ARG A 59 -9.70 -0.30 40.77
N LEU A 60 -10.00 -1.31 39.97
CA LEU A 60 -11.17 -2.15 40.12
C LEU A 60 -10.76 -3.63 40.02
N SER A 61 -11.03 -4.39 41.07
CA SER A 61 -10.87 -5.85 41.12
C SER A 61 -12.14 -6.50 41.66
N GLY A 62 -12.78 -7.35 40.86
CA GLY A 62 -14.00 -8.08 41.22
C GLY A 62 -13.84 -9.60 41.09
N TYR A 63 -14.78 -10.36 41.65
CA TYR A 63 -14.90 -11.82 41.47
C TYR A 63 -16.32 -12.25 41.04
N LYS A 64 -17.23 -11.30 40.78
CA LYS A 64 -18.61 -11.54 40.34
C LYS A 64 -18.95 -10.68 39.13
N GLU A 65 -19.98 -11.09 38.39
CA GLU A 65 -20.48 -10.41 37.20
C GLU A 65 -20.73 -8.93 37.47
N MET A 66 -20.22 -8.07 36.58
CA MET A 66 -20.48 -6.63 36.60
C MET A 66 -21.36 -6.27 35.41
N GLU A 67 -22.52 -5.66 35.68
CA GLU A 67 -23.29 -4.96 34.66
C GLU A 67 -22.74 -3.54 34.53
N THR A 68 -21.89 -3.30 33.54
CA THR A 68 -21.41 -1.94 33.25
C THR A 68 -22.34 -1.24 32.26
N SER A 69 -22.80 -0.03 32.60
CA SER A 69 -23.18 0.93 31.57
C SER A 69 -21.92 1.30 30.79
N GLN A 70 -21.85 0.88 29.51
CA GLN A 70 -20.67 1.03 28.67
C GLN A 70 -20.27 2.49 28.45
N GLU A 71 -21.12 3.47 28.74
CA GLU A 71 -20.89 4.89 28.49
C GLU A 71 -20.09 5.61 29.59
N LEU A 72 -19.99 5.01 30.79
CA LEU A 72 -19.47 5.71 31.98
C LEU A 72 -18.01 6.19 31.83
N PHE A 73 -17.12 5.34 31.32
CA PHE A 73 -15.68 5.64 31.26
C PHE A 73 -15.39 6.87 30.39
N GLY A 74 -16.22 7.16 29.40
CA GLY A 74 -16.02 8.29 28.49
C GLY A 74 -16.12 9.66 29.16
N HIS A 75 -16.68 9.76 30.36
CA HIS A 75 -16.85 11.01 31.10
C HIS A 75 -15.68 11.33 32.05
N LEU A 76 -14.79 10.38 32.30
CA LEU A 76 -13.71 10.49 33.28
C LEU A 76 -12.40 11.01 32.64
N ALA A 77 -12.47 12.16 31.96
CA ALA A 77 -11.39 12.68 31.12
C ALA A 77 -10.05 12.99 31.83
N SER A 78 -10.07 13.13 33.16
CA SER A 78 -8.87 13.39 33.99
C SER A 78 -8.13 12.13 34.44
N LEU A 79 -8.63 10.94 34.10
CA LEU A 79 -7.99 9.68 34.49
C LEU A 79 -6.61 9.55 33.83
N LYS A 80 -5.62 9.28 34.68
CA LYS A 80 -4.24 8.99 34.29
C LYS A 80 -3.88 7.53 34.50
N CYS A 81 -4.45 6.86 35.49
CA CYS A 81 -4.13 5.47 35.81
C CYS A 81 -5.41 4.64 35.94
N ILE A 82 -5.50 3.57 35.15
CA ILE A 82 -6.61 2.62 35.18
C ILE A 82 -6.07 1.20 35.36
N GLU A 83 -6.64 0.48 36.32
CA GLU A 83 -6.36 -0.92 36.59
C GLU A 83 -7.69 -1.69 36.71
N ILE A 84 -7.91 -2.67 35.82
CA ILE A 84 -9.17 -3.43 35.76
C ILE A 84 -8.87 -4.93 35.75
N HIS A 85 -9.37 -5.64 36.76
CA HIS A 85 -9.09 -7.05 37.00
C HIS A 85 -10.35 -7.85 37.42
N GLY A 86 -10.46 -9.10 36.96
CA GLY A 86 -11.33 -10.13 37.58
C GLY A 86 -12.83 -10.07 37.26
N PHE A 87 -13.26 -9.37 36.21
CA PHE A 87 -14.67 -9.33 35.80
C PHE A 87 -14.97 -10.36 34.70
N PRO A 88 -15.71 -11.45 34.97
CA PRO A 88 -15.91 -12.53 34.00
C PRO A 88 -16.58 -12.10 32.68
N ASN A 89 -17.43 -11.07 32.73
CA ASN A 89 -18.17 -10.57 31.56
C ASN A 89 -17.46 -9.40 30.84
N LEU A 90 -16.45 -8.78 31.44
CA LEU A 90 -15.70 -7.67 30.83
C LEU A 90 -14.46 -8.19 30.11
N THR A 91 -14.69 -9.04 29.11
CA THR A 91 -13.60 -9.68 28.34
C THR A 91 -13.04 -8.78 27.23
N TYR A 92 -13.64 -7.58 27.05
CA TYR A 92 -13.29 -6.56 26.05
C TYR A 92 -13.33 -5.17 26.69
N LEU A 93 -12.52 -4.23 26.19
CA LEU A 93 -12.57 -2.84 26.65
C LEU A 93 -13.81 -2.13 26.07
N PRO A 94 -14.64 -1.46 26.89
CA PRO A 94 -15.77 -0.65 26.43
C PRO A 94 -15.33 0.46 25.46
N GLU A 95 -16.10 0.70 24.41
CA GLU A 95 -15.76 1.70 23.38
C GLU A 95 -15.66 3.13 23.93
N SER A 96 -16.43 3.48 24.98
CA SER A 96 -16.35 4.80 25.62
C SER A 96 -14.99 5.12 26.24
N MET A 97 -14.16 4.11 26.55
CA MET A 97 -12.80 4.30 27.06
C MET A 97 -11.89 5.02 26.05
N LYS A 98 -12.26 5.03 24.77
CA LYS A 98 -11.57 5.80 23.72
C LYS A 98 -11.43 7.30 24.07
N ASN A 99 -12.34 7.85 24.88
CA ASN A 99 -12.33 9.28 25.24
C ASN A 99 -11.33 9.63 26.36
N LEU A 100 -10.67 8.63 26.95
CA LEU A 100 -9.68 8.80 28.03
C LEU A 100 -8.33 9.27 27.50
N THR A 101 -8.31 10.45 26.89
CA THR A 101 -7.15 10.99 26.17
C THR A 101 -5.97 11.37 27.09
N SER A 102 -6.16 11.47 28.40
CA SER A 102 -5.13 11.82 29.39
C SER A 102 -4.44 10.61 30.04
N LEU A 103 -4.71 9.39 29.56
CA LEU A 103 -4.27 8.16 30.23
C LEU A 103 -2.75 7.96 30.09
N GLU A 104 -2.08 7.74 31.22
CA GLU A 104 -0.63 7.53 31.35
C GLU A 104 -0.30 6.06 31.71
N GLU A 105 -1.18 5.37 32.45
CA GLU A 105 -0.99 3.98 32.87
C GLU A 105 -2.26 3.15 32.68
N LEU A 106 -2.13 1.98 32.04
CA LEU A 106 -3.23 1.04 31.82
C LEU A 106 -2.81 -0.38 32.23
N TRP A 107 -3.60 -1.03 33.07
CA TRP A 107 -3.38 -2.41 33.53
C TRP A 107 -4.64 -3.25 33.33
N LEU A 108 -4.50 -4.31 32.53
CA LEU A 108 -5.57 -5.21 32.13
C LEU A 108 -5.30 -6.63 32.63
N ARG A 109 -6.33 -7.33 33.09
CA ARG A 109 -6.22 -8.75 33.49
C ARG A 109 -7.41 -9.56 33.01
N GLN A 110 -7.17 -10.77 32.49
CA GLN A 110 -8.19 -11.67 31.93
C GLN A 110 -8.98 -11.11 30.74
N PHE A 111 -8.32 -10.34 29.85
CA PHE A 111 -8.95 -9.84 28.62
C PHE A 111 -8.72 -10.79 27.44
N ASN A 112 -9.71 -10.91 26.55
CA ASN A 112 -9.63 -11.78 25.38
C ASN A 112 -9.12 -11.05 24.12
N SER A 113 -9.36 -9.73 24.03
CA SER A 113 -8.82 -8.91 22.95
C SER A 113 -8.63 -7.46 23.39
N ILE A 114 -7.74 -6.76 22.68
CA ILE A 114 -7.47 -5.33 22.89
C ILE A 114 -7.79 -4.61 21.57
N PRO A 115 -8.70 -3.62 21.58
CA PRO A 115 -9.16 -2.93 20.38
C PRO A 115 -8.13 -1.96 19.78
N GLU A 116 -8.24 -1.71 18.47
CA GLU A 116 -7.33 -0.82 17.72
C GLU A 116 -7.37 0.64 18.20
N TRP A 117 -8.41 1.10 18.89
CA TRP A 117 -8.41 2.47 19.41
C TRP A 117 -7.44 2.70 20.57
N VAL A 118 -6.86 1.65 21.18
CA VAL A 118 -5.87 1.81 22.27
C VAL A 118 -4.68 2.65 21.83
N GLY A 119 -4.28 2.58 20.56
CA GLY A 119 -3.22 3.43 19.99
C GLY A 119 -3.53 4.93 19.92
N GLN A 120 -4.69 5.39 20.40
CA GLN A 120 -5.02 6.81 20.52
C GLN A 120 -4.52 7.42 21.84
N PHE A 121 -4.10 6.60 22.80
CA PHE A 121 -3.56 7.05 24.07
C PHE A 121 -2.11 7.51 23.94
N ILE A 122 -1.89 8.61 23.21
CA ILE A 122 -0.56 9.14 22.88
C ILE A 122 0.25 9.65 24.08
N TYR A 123 -0.31 9.61 25.29
CA TYR A 123 0.37 9.94 26.55
C TYR A 123 0.61 8.71 27.43
N LEU A 124 0.24 7.51 26.97
CA LEU A 124 0.42 6.29 27.74
C LEU A 124 1.91 6.01 27.91
N GLU A 125 2.36 5.91 29.16
CA GLU A 125 3.75 5.65 29.54
C GLU A 125 3.95 4.21 30.01
N LYS A 126 2.94 3.59 30.61
CA LYS A 126 2.99 2.18 31.06
C LYS A 126 1.76 1.40 30.65
N PHE A 127 2.00 0.22 30.08
CA PHE A 127 0.93 -0.70 29.71
C PHE A 127 1.22 -2.10 30.24
N GLY A 128 0.26 -2.66 30.96
CA GLY A 128 0.39 -3.98 31.56
C GLY A 128 -0.78 -4.89 31.23
N ILE A 129 -0.48 -6.14 30.89
CA ILE A 129 -1.44 -7.20 30.60
C ILE A 129 -1.07 -8.42 31.43
N ARG A 130 -2.02 -8.93 32.21
CA ARG A 130 -1.81 -10.07 33.10
C ARG A 130 -2.86 -11.15 32.90
N ASP A 131 -2.50 -12.40 33.14
CA ASP A 131 -3.43 -13.55 33.22
C ASP A 131 -4.49 -13.57 32.09
N SER A 132 -4.06 -13.33 30.84
CA SER A 132 -4.94 -13.22 29.67
C SER A 132 -4.65 -14.36 28.67
N PRO A 133 -5.06 -15.61 28.99
CA PRO A 133 -4.64 -16.80 28.23
C PRO A 133 -5.21 -16.88 26.81
N ASN A 134 -6.33 -16.21 26.54
CA ASN A 134 -6.99 -16.19 25.24
C ASN A 134 -6.55 -15.04 24.34
N LEU A 135 -5.78 -14.08 24.87
CA LEU A 135 -5.28 -12.94 24.10
C LEU A 135 -4.13 -13.41 23.20
N ILE A 136 -4.39 -13.41 21.89
CA ILE A 136 -3.43 -13.96 20.90
C ILE A 136 -2.44 -12.91 20.43
N SER A 137 -2.85 -11.64 20.31
CA SER A 137 -2.00 -10.58 19.75
C SER A 137 -2.37 -9.19 20.28
N LEU A 138 -1.39 -8.29 20.27
CA LEU A 138 -1.63 -6.86 20.42
C LEU A 138 -2.17 -6.26 19.10
N PRO A 139 -3.04 -5.23 19.18
CA PRO A 139 -3.50 -4.48 18.01
C PRO A 139 -2.33 -3.78 17.32
N LYS A 140 -2.47 -3.52 16.01
CA LYS A 140 -1.41 -2.84 15.24
C LYS A 140 -1.16 -1.43 15.73
N SER A 141 -2.20 -0.77 16.23
CA SER A 141 -2.14 0.58 16.79
C SER A 141 -1.26 0.73 18.02
N ILE A 142 -0.78 -0.36 18.65
CA ILE A 142 0.20 -0.28 19.74
C ILE A 142 1.46 0.50 19.32
N TRP A 143 1.81 0.46 18.02
CA TRP A 143 2.90 1.22 17.43
C TRP A 143 2.71 2.75 17.53
N ASN A 144 1.47 3.24 17.65
CA ASN A 144 1.19 4.66 17.76
C ASN A 144 1.49 5.21 19.16
N LEU A 145 1.73 4.34 20.15
CA LEU A 145 2.02 4.71 21.54
C LEU A 145 3.49 5.14 21.71
N THR A 146 3.88 6.21 21.02
CA THR A 146 5.27 6.69 20.99
C THR A 146 5.83 7.13 22.35
N THR A 147 4.97 7.41 23.33
CA THR A 147 5.34 7.77 24.71
C THR A 147 5.50 6.57 25.64
N LEU A 148 5.17 5.35 25.17
CA LEU A 148 5.16 4.15 25.99
C LEU A 148 6.57 3.76 26.40
N LYS A 149 6.86 3.84 27.71
CA LYS A 149 8.16 3.56 28.30
C LYS A 149 8.27 2.11 28.73
N GLU A 150 7.17 1.54 29.24
CA GLU A 150 7.16 0.21 29.85
C GLU A 150 5.97 -0.64 29.37
N LEU A 151 6.26 -1.85 28.92
CA LEU A 151 5.27 -2.88 28.60
C LEU A 151 5.51 -4.12 29.45
N HIS A 152 4.47 -4.53 30.19
CA HIS A 152 4.51 -5.70 31.07
C HIS A 152 3.48 -6.73 30.61
N ILE A 153 3.92 -7.92 30.20
CA ILE A 153 3.03 -9.03 29.84
C ILE A 153 3.36 -10.21 30.74
N LEU A 154 2.43 -10.60 31.62
CA LEU A 154 2.63 -11.69 32.58
C LEU A 154 1.51 -12.73 32.49
N ASN A 155 1.85 -14.01 32.51
CA ASN A 155 0.92 -15.13 32.42
C ASN A 155 -0.04 -15.02 31.22
N CYS A 156 0.51 -14.67 30.05
CA CYS A 156 -0.22 -14.55 28.78
C CYS A 156 0.48 -15.39 27.70
N PRO A 157 0.43 -16.73 27.77
CA PRO A 157 1.34 -17.62 27.04
C PRO A 157 1.33 -17.40 25.52
N ARG A 158 0.14 -17.30 24.90
CA ARG A 158 -0.01 -17.07 23.46
C ARG A 158 0.50 -15.70 23.02
N LEU A 159 0.28 -14.68 23.86
CA LEU A 159 0.72 -13.32 23.56
C LEU A 159 2.23 -13.19 23.69
N VAL A 160 2.83 -13.79 24.72
CA VAL A 160 4.28 -13.81 24.95
C VAL A 160 4.97 -14.49 23.79
N GLU A 161 4.50 -15.66 23.35
CA GLU A 161 5.04 -16.38 22.20
C GLU A 161 5.04 -15.52 20.93
N ARG A 162 3.91 -14.87 20.59
CA ARG A 162 3.87 -13.97 19.42
C ARG A 162 4.74 -12.74 19.60
N CYS A 163 4.79 -12.13 20.79
CA CYS A 163 5.62 -10.96 21.07
C CYS A 163 7.12 -11.27 21.02
N GLN A 164 7.52 -12.52 21.22
CA GLN A 164 8.89 -13.00 21.01
C GLN A 164 9.18 -13.37 19.56
N GLY A 165 8.16 -13.68 18.77
CA GLY A 165 8.23 -14.01 17.33
C GLY A 165 7.64 -12.92 16.42
N GLU A 166 6.54 -13.25 15.74
CA GLU A 166 5.92 -12.44 14.66
C GLU A 166 5.54 -11.00 15.05
N ASP A 167 5.18 -10.76 16.31
CA ASP A 167 4.70 -9.48 16.83
C ASP A 167 5.79 -8.70 17.58
N ALA A 168 7.04 -9.18 17.61
CA ALA A 168 8.15 -8.49 18.27
C ALA A 168 8.37 -7.07 17.73
N ASN A 169 8.12 -6.88 16.43
CA ASN A 169 8.19 -5.56 15.80
C ASN A 169 7.16 -4.59 16.38
N LYS A 170 5.95 -5.03 16.73
CA LYS A 170 4.89 -4.16 17.28
C LYS A 170 5.32 -3.47 18.57
N ILE A 171 6.13 -4.15 19.38
CA ILE A 171 6.56 -3.68 20.71
C ILE A 171 8.01 -3.16 20.72
N SER A 172 8.71 -3.25 19.59
CA SER A 172 10.15 -2.91 19.49
C SER A 172 10.49 -1.44 19.77
N HIS A 173 9.54 -0.53 19.62
CA HIS A 173 9.70 0.90 19.94
C HIS A 173 9.71 1.18 21.45
N ILE A 174 9.37 0.20 22.29
CA ILE A 174 9.19 0.35 23.74
C ILE A 174 10.52 0.12 24.46
N PRO A 175 11.04 1.10 25.24
CA PRO A 175 12.35 0.99 25.90
C PRO A 175 12.49 -0.16 26.91
N ARG A 176 11.41 -0.53 27.61
CA ARG A 176 11.41 -1.58 28.62
C ARG A 176 10.24 -2.54 28.39
N ILE A 177 10.57 -3.77 28.03
CA ILE A 177 9.58 -4.84 27.82
C ILE A 177 9.88 -5.94 28.82
N GLU A 178 8.87 -6.37 29.56
CA GLU A 178 8.93 -7.50 30.47
C GLU A 178 7.90 -8.54 30.04
N LEU A 179 8.38 -9.75 29.73
CA LEU A 179 7.56 -10.91 29.34
C LEU A 179 7.76 -12.01 30.38
N ASP A 180 6.71 -12.41 31.09
CA ASP A 180 6.72 -13.43 32.15
C ASP A 180 7.85 -13.24 33.17
N GLY A 181 8.01 -12.01 33.67
CA GLY A 181 9.01 -11.67 34.69
C GLY A 181 10.43 -11.55 34.15
N LYS A 182 10.64 -11.67 32.83
CA LYS A 182 11.95 -11.55 32.18
C LYS A 182 12.00 -10.30 31.33
N ARG A 183 13.08 -9.54 31.47
CA ARG A 183 13.36 -8.41 30.59
C ARG A 183 13.60 -8.92 29.17
N PHE A 184 12.76 -8.47 28.25
CA PHE A 184 12.86 -8.78 26.82
C PHE A 184 13.57 -7.63 26.11
N VAL A 185 14.65 -7.94 25.42
CA VAL A 185 15.31 -7.03 24.49
C VAL A 185 15.01 -7.58 23.10
N PRO A 186 14.34 -6.82 22.20
CA PRO A 186 14.00 -7.27 20.84
C PRO A 186 15.18 -7.71 19.96
N GLN A 187 16.42 -7.67 20.46
CA GLN A 187 17.68 -8.05 19.79
C GLN A 187 18.42 -9.25 20.44
N GLN A 188 17.90 -9.89 21.50
CA GLN A 188 18.60 -10.99 22.21
C GLN A 188 18.05 -12.40 21.97
N ALA A 189 17.14 -12.60 21.00
CA ALA A 189 16.67 -13.93 20.64
C ALA A 189 17.42 -14.50 19.41
N VAL A 190 18.76 -14.56 19.45
CA VAL A 190 19.56 -15.45 18.58
C VAL A 190 20.83 -15.88 19.31
N GLU A 191 20.69 -16.80 20.26
CA GLU A 191 21.73 -17.67 20.85
C GLU A 191 20.94 -18.57 21.81
N GLU A 192 20.36 -19.70 21.40
CA GLU A 192 20.99 -20.98 21.08
C GLU A 192 20.00 -21.79 20.22
N SER A 193 20.35 -22.17 18.98
CA SER A 193 20.47 -23.56 18.50
C SER A 193 20.84 -23.52 17.02
N LYS A 194 21.94 -24.17 16.64
CA LYS A 194 22.41 -24.28 15.26
C LYS A 194 21.38 -24.97 14.35
N VAL A 195 20.71 -24.20 13.48
CA VAL A 195 20.26 -24.66 12.15
C VAL A 195 20.50 -23.51 11.17
N GLN A 196 21.37 -23.77 10.19
CA GLN A 196 21.53 -23.14 8.89
C GLN A 196 21.19 -21.63 8.77
N ALA A 197 22.23 -20.81 8.61
CA ALA A 197 22.13 -19.39 8.27
C ALA A 197 21.18 -19.15 7.07
N SER A 198 19.96 -18.67 7.35
CA SER A 198 19.17 -17.96 6.35
C SER A 198 19.62 -16.50 6.36
N SER A 199 19.90 -15.98 5.16
CA SER A 199 20.11 -14.54 4.96
C SER A 199 18.91 -13.74 5.48
N PRO A 200 19.08 -12.47 5.89
CA PRO A 200 17.97 -11.63 6.30
C PRO A 200 16.85 -11.68 5.25
N GLU A 201 15.62 -11.94 5.69
CA GLU A 201 14.48 -12.13 4.80
C GLU A 201 14.20 -10.82 4.04
N ILE A 202 14.47 -10.83 2.74
CA ILE A 202 14.28 -9.68 1.87
C ILE A 202 12.77 -9.49 1.71
N GLN A 203 12.23 -8.36 2.20
CA GLN A 203 10.80 -8.07 2.07
C GLN A 203 10.44 -7.48 0.70
N ALA A 204 11.35 -6.69 0.13
CA ALA A 204 11.23 -6.16 -1.21
C ALA A 204 12.58 -5.81 -1.84
N LEU A 205 12.58 -5.84 -3.17
CA LEU A 205 13.60 -5.20 -4.00
C LEU A 205 13.10 -3.84 -4.49
N VAL A 206 14.03 -2.92 -4.69
CA VAL A 206 13.77 -1.58 -5.23
C VAL A 206 14.63 -1.29 -6.45
N ALA A 207 14.05 -0.64 -7.45
CA ALA A 207 14.73 -0.25 -8.68
C ALA A 207 14.26 1.14 -9.16
N PRO A 208 15.18 2.00 -9.65
CA PRO A 208 14.81 3.32 -10.14
C PRO A 208 14.18 3.26 -11.53
N ILE A 209 13.16 4.09 -11.72
CA ILE A 209 12.46 4.31 -12.99
C ILE A 209 12.88 5.67 -13.55
N THR A 210 13.32 5.74 -14.79
CA THR A 210 13.65 7.02 -15.46
C THR A 210 12.69 7.29 -16.60
N LYS A 211 12.24 8.54 -16.77
CA LYS A 211 11.49 8.99 -17.94
C LYS A 211 12.45 9.42 -19.05
N ASP A 212 12.25 8.89 -20.26
CA ASP A 212 12.89 9.40 -21.47
C ASP A 212 11.99 10.48 -22.08
N THR A 213 12.45 11.73 -22.07
CA THR A 213 11.63 12.88 -22.51
C THR A 213 11.43 12.94 -24.02
N LYS A 214 12.22 12.19 -24.81
CA LYS A 214 12.10 12.16 -26.27
C LYS A 214 10.98 11.23 -26.72
N THR A 215 10.88 10.06 -26.11
CA THR A 215 9.87 9.04 -26.44
C THR A 215 8.64 9.12 -25.54
N GLY A 216 8.76 9.73 -24.36
CA GLY A 216 7.71 9.70 -23.33
C GLY A 216 7.58 8.36 -22.61
N LEU A 217 8.51 7.43 -22.86
CA LEU A 217 8.54 6.10 -22.26
C LEU A 217 9.41 6.08 -20.99
N HIS A 218 9.27 5.01 -20.21
CA HIS A 218 9.99 4.82 -18.95
C HIS A 218 10.90 3.60 -19.00
N THR A 219 12.05 3.71 -18.36
CA THR A 219 13.00 2.59 -18.22
C THR A 219 13.20 2.21 -16.76
N LEU A 220 13.20 0.91 -16.48
CA LEU A 220 13.55 0.32 -15.19
C LEU A 220 15.05 -0.01 -15.16
N SER A 221 15.75 0.43 -14.11
CA SER A 221 17.20 0.18 -13.99
C SER A 221 17.49 -1.02 -13.09
N MET A 222 18.12 -2.06 -13.64
CA MET A 222 18.56 -3.27 -12.94
C MET A 222 19.83 -3.82 -13.58
N SER A 223 20.70 -4.47 -12.81
CA SER A 223 22.00 -5.00 -13.29
C SER A 223 22.86 -3.95 -14.01
N ASN A 224 22.86 -2.70 -13.53
CA ASN A 224 23.52 -1.56 -14.17
C ASN A 224 23.10 -1.33 -15.64
N LYS A 225 21.93 -1.84 -16.05
CA LYS A 225 21.31 -1.64 -17.35
C LYS A 225 19.95 -1.00 -17.17
N LYS A 226 19.45 -0.39 -18.24
CA LYS A 226 18.08 0.15 -18.32
C LYS A 226 17.28 -0.72 -19.28
N TYR A 227 16.12 -1.17 -18.85
CA TYR A 227 15.17 -1.90 -19.69
C TYR A 227 13.92 -1.05 -19.87
N LEU A 228 13.27 -1.10 -21.02
CA LEU A 228 11.93 -0.55 -21.15
C LEU A 228 11.05 -1.16 -20.05
N LEU A 229 10.27 -0.34 -19.35
CA LEU A 229 9.29 -0.82 -18.39
C LEU A 229 8.01 -1.15 -19.17
N ASP A 230 7.67 -2.43 -19.31
CA ASP A 230 6.49 -2.90 -20.05
C ASP A 230 5.53 -3.65 -19.11
N LEU A 231 4.43 -2.99 -18.70
CA LEU A 231 3.38 -3.58 -17.85
C LEU A 231 2.57 -4.68 -18.54
N SER A 232 2.66 -4.83 -19.85
CA SER A 232 1.97 -5.88 -20.63
C SER A 232 2.90 -6.99 -21.11
N GLY A 233 4.21 -6.85 -20.88
CA GLY A 233 5.24 -7.76 -21.35
C GLY A 233 5.28 -9.08 -20.57
N GLN A 234 5.55 -10.17 -21.29
CA GLN A 234 5.49 -11.54 -20.74
C GLN A 234 6.78 -12.00 -20.05
N LEU A 235 7.91 -11.37 -20.40
CA LEU A 235 9.25 -11.82 -20.03
C LEU A 235 10.25 -10.67 -20.20
N LEU A 236 11.40 -10.81 -19.55
CA LEU A 236 12.56 -9.96 -19.79
C LEU A 236 13.27 -10.40 -21.08
N TRP A 237 13.63 -9.48 -21.97
CA TRP A 237 14.45 -9.80 -23.14
C TRP A 237 15.49 -8.73 -23.46
N SER A 238 16.59 -9.15 -24.09
CA SER A 238 17.66 -8.26 -24.56
C SER A 238 18.51 -8.95 -25.65
N PRO A 239 19.34 -8.21 -26.41
CA PRO A 239 20.34 -8.82 -27.25
C PRO A 239 21.36 -9.63 -26.47
N CYS A 240 21.66 -10.83 -26.97
CA CYS A 240 22.60 -11.77 -26.36
C CYS A 240 23.92 -11.85 -27.15
N SER A 241 24.99 -12.23 -26.44
CA SER A 241 26.21 -12.76 -27.06
C SER A 241 25.89 -14.06 -27.82
N PRO A 242 26.56 -14.38 -28.94
CA PRO A 242 26.41 -15.67 -29.63
C PRO A 242 26.66 -16.89 -28.72
N SER A 243 27.51 -16.73 -27.69
CA SER A 243 27.71 -17.73 -26.64
C SER A 243 26.93 -17.32 -25.40
N HIS A 244 25.74 -17.89 -25.22
CA HIS A 244 24.85 -17.64 -24.09
C HIS A 244 24.31 -18.96 -23.51
N PRO A 245 23.92 -19.00 -22.21
CA PRO A 245 23.24 -20.17 -21.66
C PRO A 245 21.88 -20.38 -22.35
N THR A 246 21.41 -21.63 -22.37
CA THR A 246 20.14 -21.99 -23.01
C THR A 246 19.26 -22.77 -22.05
N VAL A 247 17.96 -22.52 -22.09
CA VAL A 247 16.98 -23.28 -21.31
C VAL A 247 16.54 -24.54 -22.08
N PRO A 248 16.60 -25.75 -21.48
CA PRO A 248 16.16 -26.98 -22.14
C PRO A 248 14.66 -26.99 -22.45
N CYS A 249 14.27 -27.58 -23.58
CA CYS A 249 12.86 -27.67 -23.98
C CYS A 249 11.95 -28.47 -23.03
N SER A 250 12.52 -29.43 -22.32
CA SER A 250 11.81 -30.25 -21.34
C SER A 250 11.57 -29.52 -20.01
N SER A 251 12.16 -28.33 -19.81
CA SER A 251 12.12 -27.65 -18.51
C SER A 251 10.75 -27.03 -18.20
N GLY A 252 10.49 -26.83 -16.91
CA GLY A 252 9.28 -26.14 -16.43
C GLY A 252 9.26 -24.67 -16.85
N GLU A 253 10.41 -24.02 -16.87
CA GLU A 253 10.60 -22.65 -17.33
C GLU A 253 10.20 -22.50 -18.80
N CYS A 254 10.58 -23.47 -19.64
CA CYS A 254 10.17 -23.49 -21.05
C CYS A 254 8.65 -23.59 -21.20
N ALA A 255 8.01 -24.44 -20.40
CA ALA A 255 6.55 -24.54 -20.39
C ALA A 255 5.88 -23.24 -19.93
N ALA A 256 6.44 -22.58 -18.91
CA ALA A 256 5.93 -21.31 -18.41
C ALA A 256 6.15 -20.13 -19.38
N ALA A 257 7.23 -20.14 -20.16
CA ALA A 257 7.55 -19.12 -21.16
C ALA A 257 6.81 -19.28 -22.49
N SER A 258 6.55 -20.52 -22.92
CA SER A 258 6.00 -20.81 -24.24
C SER A 258 4.46 -20.80 -24.31
N GLY A 259 3.78 -20.78 -23.16
CA GLY A 259 2.33 -20.90 -23.10
C GLY A 259 1.84 -22.24 -23.67
N ALA A 260 0.74 -22.22 -24.45
CA ALA A 260 0.11 -23.43 -25.00
C ALA A 260 0.92 -24.13 -26.11
N HIS A 261 1.93 -23.46 -26.68
CA HIS A 261 2.71 -24.00 -27.80
C HIS A 261 4.19 -23.89 -27.49
N LYS A 262 4.85 -25.02 -27.18
CA LYS A 262 6.30 -25.11 -27.01
C LYS A 262 7.00 -25.01 -28.36
N TYR A 263 7.92 -24.06 -28.48
CA TYR A 263 8.75 -23.90 -29.67
C TYR A 263 10.20 -24.16 -29.33
N CYS A 264 10.83 -25.06 -30.08
CA CYS A 264 12.17 -25.55 -29.80
C CYS A 264 13.06 -25.48 -31.03
N ASN A 265 14.28 -25.01 -30.83
CA ASN A 265 15.35 -25.01 -31.82
C ASN A 265 16.30 -26.21 -31.60
N ASN A 266 17.26 -26.36 -32.51
CA ASN A 266 18.36 -27.34 -32.40
C ASN A 266 17.86 -28.79 -32.20
N GLY A 267 16.87 -29.19 -33.00
CA GLY A 267 16.30 -30.55 -32.93
C GLY A 267 15.57 -30.85 -31.62
N GLY A 268 14.93 -29.84 -31.01
CA GLY A 268 14.13 -30.03 -29.78
C GLY A 268 14.90 -29.83 -28.48
N ARG A 269 16.14 -29.32 -28.52
CA ARG A 269 17.02 -29.20 -27.35
C ARG A 269 16.89 -27.85 -26.64
N THR A 270 16.79 -26.77 -27.40
CA THR A 270 16.80 -25.39 -26.88
C THR A 270 15.42 -24.79 -26.95
N CYS A 271 14.90 -24.33 -25.82
CA CYS A 271 13.63 -23.63 -25.76
C CYS A 271 13.73 -22.24 -26.40
N THR A 272 12.67 -21.79 -27.06
CA THR A 272 12.59 -20.45 -27.65
C THR A 272 11.43 -19.68 -27.07
N ALA A 273 11.55 -18.35 -27.10
CA ALA A 273 10.47 -17.43 -26.80
C ALA A 273 10.24 -16.46 -27.96
N ARG A 274 9.16 -15.68 -27.87
CA ARG A 274 8.80 -14.64 -28.84
C ARG A 274 8.84 -13.26 -28.22
N PRO A 275 10.03 -12.68 -28.01
CA PRO A 275 10.14 -11.29 -27.58
C PRO A 275 9.41 -10.40 -28.58
N THR A 276 8.70 -9.41 -28.05
CA THR A 276 7.90 -8.47 -28.82
C THR A 276 8.35 -7.07 -28.40
N ASN A 277 8.64 -6.22 -29.37
CA ASN A 277 8.80 -4.79 -29.10
C ASN A 277 7.40 -4.20 -28.90
N PRO A 278 7.06 -3.72 -27.70
CA PRO A 278 5.70 -3.30 -27.41
C PRO A 278 5.34 -1.95 -28.06
N VAL A 279 6.33 -1.17 -28.51
CA VAL A 279 6.14 0.12 -29.20
C VAL A 279 5.84 -0.08 -30.68
N THR A 280 6.57 -0.98 -31.36
CA THR A 280 6.42 -1.21 -32.81
C THR A 280 5.50 -2.39 -33.14
N GLY A 281 5.28 -3.30 -32.19
CA GLY A 281 4.59 -4.57 -32.40
C GLY A 281 5.42 -5.64 -33.11
N GLU A 282 6.68 -5.33 -33.45
CA GLU A 282 7.59 -6.29 -34.09
C GLU A 282 7.93 -7.44 -33.16
N ARG A 283 8.02 -8.65 -33.71
CA ARG A 283 8.31 -9.87 -32.97
C ARG A 283 9.50 -10.58 -33.58
N ALA A 284 10.29 -11.22 -32.75
CA ALA A 284 11.31 -12.17 -33.19
C ALA A 284 11.09 -13.52 -32.51
N VAL A 285 11.82 -14.51 -33.00
CA VAL A 285 12.07 -15.75 -32.26
C VAL A 285 13.49 -15.66 -31.73
N GLY A 286 13.67 -15.99 -30.46
CA GLY A 286 14.99 -16.08 -29.89
C GLY A 286 15.05 -17.12 -28.78
N ASP A 287 16.25 -17.59 -28.53
CA ASP A 287 16.48 -18.62 -27.54
C ASP A 287 16.10 -18.11 -26.15
N LEU A 288 15.50 -19.00 -25.37
CA LEU A 288 15.27 -18.77 -23.95
C LEU A 288 16.60 -19.00 -23.22
N THR A 289 16.99 -18.03 -22.42
CA THR A 289 18.30 -17.93 -21.78
C THR A 289 18.14 -17.66 -20.28
N LEU A 290 19.26 -17.68 -19.57
CA LEU A 290 19.35 -17.37 -18.14
C LEU A 290 20.27 -16.17 -17.95
N THR A 291 19.81 -15.20 -17.17
CA THR A 291 20.60 -14.02 -16.79
C THR A 291 20.51 -13.80 -15.29
N ASP A 292 21.54 -13.19 -14.72
CA ASP A 292 21.49 -12.72 -13.34
C ASP A 292 20.93 -11.30 -13.30
N ILE A 293 20.08 -11.04 -12.31
CA ILE A 293 19.50 -9.74 -12.05
C ILE A 293 20.04 -9.19 -10.74
N VAL A 294 20.60 -7.99 -10.78
CA VAL A 294 21.11 -7.28 -9.59
C VAL A 294 20.21 -6.09 -9.30
N ALA A 295 19.69 -6.04 -8.09
CA ALA A 295 18.88 -4.93 -7.57
C ALA A 295 19.15 -4.75 -6.08
N ASN A 296 18.67 -3.66 -5.49
CA ASN A 296 18.84 -3.45 -4.06
C ASN A 296 17.62 -3.98 -3.29
N ALA A 297 17.85 -4.62 -2.15
CA ALA A 297 16.85 -4.73 -1.10
C ALA A 297 16.51 -3.32 -0.55
N THR A 298 15.36 -3.20 0.10
CA THR A 298 14.95 -1.93 0.73
C THR A 298 14.21 -2.17 2.03
N ASP A 299 14.34 -1.22 2.96
CA ASP A 299 13.50 -1.08 4.15
C ASP A 299 12.21 -0.30 3.88
N GLY A 300 11.96 0.03 2.61
CA GLY A 300 10.85 0.85 2.17
C GLY A 300 11.11 2.35 2.22
N LYS A 301 12.28 2.80 2.71
CA LYS A 301 12.70 4.21 2.76
C LYS A 301 13.89 4.48 1.85
N THR A 302 14.84 3.56 1.87
CA THR A 302 16.11 3.63 1.14
C THR A 302 16.55 2.25 0.67
N PRO A 303 17.42 2.16 -0.35
CA PRO A 303 18.13 0.93 -0.66
C PRO A 303 19.05 0.51 0.50
N THR A 304 19.04 -0.77 0.87
CA THR A 304 19.81 -1.30 2.02
C THR A 304 21.01 -2.13 1.62
N SER A 305 20.81 -3.17 0.80
CA SER A 305 21.88 -4.07 0.35
C SER A 305 21.67 -4.50 -1.08
N GLU A 306 22.75 -4.82 -1.79
CA GLU A 306 22.67 -5.35 -3.15
C GLU A 306 22.34 -6.84 -3.13
N VAL A 307 21.41 -7.26 -3.99
CA VAL A 307 20.92 -8.62 -4.10
C VAL A 307 21.10 -9.10 -5.53
N THR A 308 21.79 -10.23 -5.69
CA THR A 308 21.91 -10.90 -6.99
C THR A 308 20.92 -12.07 -7.06
N VAL A 309 19.93 -11.94 -7.93
CA VAL A 309 18.96 -12.99 -8.24
C VAL A 309 19.48 -13.78 -9.43
N ARG A 310 19.93 -15.01 -9.17
CA ARG A 310 20.57 -15.85 -10.18
C ARG A 310 19.59 -16.61 -11.05
N GLY A 311 19.98 -16.81 -12.31
CA GLY A 311 19.26 -17.66 -13.27
C GLY A 311 17.83 -17.22 -13.52
N VAL A 312 17.60 -15.92 -13.68
CA VAL A 312 16.34 -15.36 -14.17
C VAL A 312 16.20 -15.72 -15.65
N VAL A 313 15.09 -16.36 -15.97
CA VAL A 313 14.69 -16.73 -17.32
C VAL A 313 14.45 -15.45 -18.13
N SER A 314 15.12 -15.35 -19.26
CA SER A 314 15.01 -14.24 -20.20
C SER A 314 14.97 -14.79 -21.64
N SER A 315 14.73 -13.93 -22.62
CA SER A 315 14.83 -14.30 -24.03
C SER A 315 15.88 -13.44 -24.73
N CYS A 316 16.68 -14.09 -25.57
CA CYS A 316 17.51 -13.39 -26.53
C CYS A 316 16.63 -12.75 -27.62
N ALA A 317 16.97 -11.55 -28.04
CA ALA A 317 16.30 -10.87 -29.15
C ALA A 317 17.32 -10.23 -30.09
N PRO A 318 17.08 -10.18 -31.40
CA PRO A 318 17.93 -9.41 -32.30
C PRO A 318 17.86 -7.92 -31.98
N GLY A 319 18.97 -7.20 -32.18
CA GLY A 319 19.07 -5.76 -31.89
C GLY A 319 18.06 -4.90 -32.65
N SER A 320 17.50 -5.39 -33.76
CA SER A 320 16.41 -4.72 -34.49
C SER A 320 15.17 -4.48 -33.62
N LEU A 321 14.90 -5.33 -32.61
CA LEU A 321 13.80 -5.12 -31.68
C LEU A 321 14.01 -3.94 -30.73
N LEU A 322 15.19 -3.32 -30.66
CA LEU A 322 15.40 -2.11 -29.87
C LEU A 322 14.87 -0.84 -30.56
N ARG A 323 14.42 -0.94 -31.81
CA ARG A 323 13.91 0.21 -32.58
C ARG A 323 12.76 0.91 -31.85
N SER A 324 12.81 2.24 -31.81
CA SER A 324 11.80 3.09 -31.13
C SER A 324 11.74 2.96 -29.60
N LEU A 325 12.61 2.16 -28.97
CA LEU A 325 12.81 2.22 -27.53
C LEU A 325 13.67 3.43 -27.15
N PRO A 326 13.67 3.86 -25.87
CA PRO A 326 14.64 4.83 -25.38
C PRO A 326 16.07 4.42 -25.76
N ALA A 327 16.90 5.37 -26.21
CA ALA A 327 18.24 5.05 -26.71
C ALA A 327 19.14 4.36 -25.65
N THR A 328 18.83 4.56 -24.37
CA THR A 328 19.53 3.92 -23.25
C THR A 328 19.01 2.52 -22.91
N ALA A 329 17.92 2.06 -23.52
CA ALA A 329 17.31 0.77 -23.24
C ALA A 329 18.14 -0.37 -23.85
N ALA A 330 18.59 -1.28 -23.00
CA ALA A 330 19.31 -2.51 -23.38
C ALA A 330 18.35 -3.63 -23.82
N GLY A 331 17.04 -3.43 -23.68
CA GLY A 331 16.01 -4.43 -23.89
C GLY A 331 14.72 -4.00 -23.20
N ASP A 332 13.92 -4.97 -22.82
CA ASP A 332 12.58 -4.80 -22.27
C ASP A 332 12.38 -5.67 -21.04
N ALA A 333 11.80 -5.07 -20.01
CA ALA A 333 11.41 -5.74 -18.78
C ALA A 333 9.89 -5.90 -18.78
N GLY A 334 9.43 -7.08 -19.17
CA GLY A 334 8.03 -7.47 -19.08
C GLY A 334 7.61 -7.70 -17.62
N LEU A 335 6.69 -6.85 -17.15
CA LEU A 335 6.10 -6.87 -15.81
C LEU A 335 4.69 -7.48 -15.79
N GLY A 336 4.16 -7.93 -16.94
CA GLY A 336 2.80 -8.43 -17.08
C GLY A 336 2.50 -9.78 -16.38
N CYS A 337 1.27 -10.27 -16.59
CA CYS A 337 0.70 -11.50 -16.02
C CYS A 337 1.31 -12.82 -16.58
N GLY A 338 2.62 -12.88 -16.84
CA GLY A 338 3.31 -14.05 -17.41
C GLY A 338 3.91 -15.00 -16.36
N GLY A 339 3.95 -16.29 -16.66
CA GLY A 339 4.58 -17.31 -15.79
C GLY A 339 6.10 -17.16 -15.63
N VAL A 340 6.72 -16.36 -16.50
CA VAL A 340 8.15 -16.00 -16.46
C VAL A 340 8.36 -14.47 -16.56
N SER A 341 7.35 -13.67 -16.20
CA SER A 341 7.53 -12.22 -16.11
C SER A 341 8.53 -11.88 -15.01
N LEU A 342 9.14 -10.70 -15.11
CA LEU A 342 10.15 -10.28 -14.14
C LEU A 342 9.62 -10.33 -12.68
N PRO A 343 8.45 -9.76 -12.33
CA PRO A 343 7.93 -9.85 -10.98
C PRO A 343 7.72 -11.30 -10.53
N THR A 344 7.09 -12.14 -11.35
CA THR A 344 6.81 -13.55 -11.03
C THR A 344 8.07 -14.31 -10.63
N GLN A 345 9.16 -14.10 -11.37
CA GLN A 345 10.44 -14.76 -11.09
C GLN A 345 11.12 -14.22 -9.83
N LEU A 346 11.02 -12.91 -9.57
CA LEU A 346 11.56 -12.31 -8.34
C LEU A 346 10.81 -12.84 -7.11
N TYR A 347 9.48 -12.95 -7.18
CA TYR A 347 8.68 -13.52 -6.08
C TYR A 347 9.09 -14.94 -5.75
N SER A 348 9.21 -15.80 -6.77
CA SER A 348 9.51 -17.21 -6.54
C SER A 348 10.94 -17.45 -6.07
N LYS A 349 11.91 -16.66 -6.56
CA LYS A 349 13.33 -16.86 -6.24
C LYS A 349 13.75 -16.26 -4.89
N LEU A 350 13.04 -15.24 -4.41
CA LEU A 350 13.33 -14.57 -3.15
C LEU A 350 12.21 -14.73 -2.12
N SER A 351 11.20 -15.57 -2.39
CA SER A 351 10.03 -15.78 -1.52
C SER A 351 9.26 -14.50 -1.17
N LEU A 352 9.25 -13.51 -2.08
CA LEU A 352 8.57 -12.23 -1.84
C LEU A 352 7.04 -12.39 -1.95
N LYS A 353 6.30 -11.47 -1.31
CA LYS A 353 4.86 -11.34 -1.58
C LYS A 353 4.63 -11.06 -3.06
N ARG A 354 3.60 -11.70 -3.61
CA ARG A 354 3.19 -11.56 -5.02
C ARG A 354 2.48 -10.23 -5.29
N GLN A 355 3.25 -9.16 -5.17
CA GLN A 355 2.82 -7.81 -5.45
C GLN A 355 4.02 -6.96 -5.87
N PHE A 356 3.78 -5.97 -6.72
CA PHE A 356 4.78 -4.98 -7.09
C PHE A 356 4.12 -3.61 -7.20
N THR A 357 4.95 -2.57 -7.17
CA THR A 357 4.48 -1.20 -7.33
C THR A 357 5.28 -0.48 -8.38
N VAL A 358 4.63 0.47 -9.05
CA VAL A 358 5.29 1.43 -9.93
C VAL A 358 4.82 2.83 -9.58
N CYS A 359 5.78 3.74 -9.45
CA CYS A 359 5.54 5.16 -9.30
C CYS A 359 6.36 5.87 -10.38
N LEU A 360 5.70 6.22 -11.49
CA LEU A 360 6.37 6.81 -12.65
C LEU A 360 6.68 8.29 -12.41
N PRO A 361 7.92 8.75 -12.64
CA PRO A 361 8.24 10.16 -12.55
C PRO A 361 7.69 10.92 -13.77
N SER A 362 7.27 12.16 -13.56
CA SER A 362 6.82 13.04 -14.67
C SER A 362 7.94 13.82 -15.34
N THR A 363 9.14 13.85 -14.74
CA THR A 363 10.32 14.54 -15.26
C THR A 363 11.53 13.60 -15.28
N ALA A 364 12.57 13.98 -16.03
CA ALA A 364 13.85 13.27 -16.02
C ALA A 364 14.78 13.71 -14.87
N ALA A 365 14.38 14.70 -14.06
CA ALA A 365 15.23 15.31 -13.03
C ALA A 365 15.47 14.40 -11.82
N ALA A 366 14.49 13.56 -11.49
CA ALA A 366 14.57 12.59 -10.40
C ALA A 366 13.95 11.26 -10.82
N PRO A 367 14.55 10.12 -10.46
CA PRO A 367 14.01 8.82 -10.78
C PRO A 367 12.75 8.54 -9.96
N GLY A 368 11.74 7.95 -10.61
CA GLY A 368 10.67 7.27 -9.90
C GLY A 368 11.15 5.93 -9.34
N VAL A 369 10.21 5.12 -8.86
CA VAL A 369 10.55 3.91 -8.11
C VAL A 369 9.62 2.75 -8.46
N ALA A 370 10.21 1.57 -8.60
CA ALA A 370 9.51 0.29 -8.60
C ALA A 370 9.91 -0.51 -7.36
N PHE A 371 8.93 -1.12 -6.70
CA PHE A 371 9.16 -2.09 -5.64
C PHE A 371 8.64 -3.47 -6.06
N PHE A 372 9.39 -4.53 -5.81
CA PHE A 372 8.94 -5.91 -5.98
C PHE A 372 8.89 -6.55 -4.60
N GLY A 373 7.70 -6.94 -4.13
CA GLY A 373 7.48 -7.40 -2.76
C GLY A 373 6.68 -6.42 -1.91
N SER A 374 6.83 -6.51 -0.59
CA SER A 374 6.02 -5.72 0.34
C SER A 374 6.57 -4.35 0.69
N GLY A 375 5.65 -3.45 1.03
CA GLY A 375 5.99 -2.17 1.64
C GLY A 375 6.61 -2.32 3.04
N PRO A 376 6.93 -1.19 3.69
CA PRO A 376 6.36 0.13 3.43
C PRO A 376 6.90 0.81 2.16
N TYR A 377 6.17 1.79 1.61
CA TYR A 377 6.54 2.50 0.37
C TYR A 377 6.69 4.00 0.63
N ASN A 378 7.77 4.38 1.32
CA ASN A 378 7.94 5.75 1.79
C ASN A 378 8.42 6.69 0.68
N LEU A 379 7.73 7.81 0.51
CA LEU A 379 8.14 8.91 -0.36
C LEU A 379 8.34 10.19 0.48
N MET A 380 9.41 10.94 0.22
CA MET A 380 9.71 12.20 0.91
C MET A 380 9.16 13.42 0.13
N PRO A 381 9.38 14.65 0.59
CA PRO A 381 8.64 15.26 1.69
C PRO A 381 7.11 15.37 1.42
N PRO A 382 6.27 15.61 2.45
CA PRO A 382 6.59 15.80 3.87
C PRO A 382 6.56 14.46 4.66
N THR A 383 7.41 14.31 5.68
CA THR A 383 7.49 13.19 6.67
C THR A 383 7.20 11.79 6.12
N LEU A 384 8.24 10.96 5.87
CA LEU A 384 8.17 9.50 5.64
C LEU A 384 6.76 8.95 5.38
N PHE A 385 6.21 9.32 4.21
CA PHE A 385 4.81 9.06 3.89
C PHE A 385 4.75 7.71 3.18
N ASP A 386 4.14 6.71 3.82
CA ASP A 386 3.87 5.43 3.17
C ASP A 386 2.69 5.55 2.20
N ALA A 387 2.99 5.43 0.91
CA ALA A 387 2.00 5.51 -0.17
C ALA A 387 0.88 4.47 -0.05
N SER A 388 1.09 3.37 0.70
CA SER A 388 0.06 2.36 0.94
C SER A 388 -1.17 2.92 1.69
N THR A 389 -1.01 3.99 2.46
CA THR A 389 -2.04 4.54 3.36
C THR A 389 -3.16 5.30 2.65
N VAL A 390 -2.94 5.73 1.40
CA VAL A 390 -3.91 6.53 0.61
C VAL A 390 -4.52 5.76 -0.55
N LEU A 391 -4.22 4.47 -0.69
CA LEU A 391 -4.67 3.67 -1.82
C LEU A 391 -6.18 3.45 -1.79
N SER A 392 -6.79 3.69 -2.95
CA SER A 392 -8.10 3.14 -3.30
C SER A 392 -7.88 1.91 -4.16
N TYR A 393 -8.82 0.96 -4.14
CA TYR A 393 -8.66 -0.32 -4.82
C TYR A 393 -9.74 -0.56 -5.85
N THR A 394 -9.37 -1.16 -6.97
CA THR A 394 -10.28 -1.70 -7.99
C THR A 394 -9.83 -3.11 -8.38
N ASP A 395 -10.74 -3.90 -8.96
CA ASP A 395 -10.45 -5.26 -9.38
C ASP A 395 -9.40 -5.26 -10.50
N LEU A 396 -8.39 -6.11 -10.34
CA LEU A 396 -7.40 -6.41 -11.36
C LEU A 396 -7.85 -7.68 -12.08
N VAL A 397 -8.10 -7.58 -13.36
CA VAL A 397 -8.55 -8.69 -14.20
C VAL A 397 -7.59 -8.90 -15.37
N ARG A 398 -7.64 -10.09 -15.96
CA ARG A 398 -6.88 -10.39 -17.18
C ARG A 398 -7.63 -9.88 -18.41
N SER A 399 -6.92 -9.29 -19.36
CA SER A 399 -7.52 -8.92 -20.63
C SER A 399 -7.87 -10.17 -21.46
N PRO A 400 -9.07 -10.27 -22.04
CA PRO A 400 -9.44 -11.38 -22.91
C PRO A 400 -8.58 -11.47 -24.18
N THR A 401 -8.11 -10.33 -24.68
CA THR A 401 -7.35 -10.25 -25.94
C THR A 401 -5.84 -10.18 -25.74
N ASN A 402 -5.39 -9.86 -24.54
CA ASN A 402 -3.98 -9.88 -24.16
C ASN A 402 -3.83 -10.43 -22.73
N PRO A 403 -3.75 -11.76 -22.55
CA PRO A 403 -3.73 -12.39 -21.23
C PRO A 403 -2.60 -11.91 -20.29
N SER A 404 -1.57 -11.27 -20.84
CA SER A 404 -0.42 -10.72 -20.12
C SER A 404 -0.63 -9.29 -19.64
N ALA A 405 -1.53 -8.55 -20.26
CA ALA A 405 -1.85 -7.20 -19.85
C ALA A 405 -2.70 -7.19 -18.57
N TYR A 406 -2.35 -6.29 -17.66
CA TYR A 406 -3.22 -5.93 -16.54
C TYR A 406 -4.41 -5.12 -17.05
N SER A 407 -5.60 -5.49 -16.61
CA SER A 407 -6.83 -4.76 -16.90
C SER A 407 -7.60 -4.41 -15.65
N ILE A 408 -8.35 -3.32 -15.72
CA ILE A 408 -9.31 -2.89 -14.69
C ILE A 408 -10.71 -2.85 -15.28
N LYS A 409 -11.72 -2.85 -14.41
CA LYS A 409 -13.12 -2.68 -14.82
C LYS A 409 -13.57 -1.25 -14.57
N LEU A 410 -13.98 -0.58 -15.64
CA LEU A 410 -14.63 0.73 -15.58
C LEU A 410 -16.14 0.59 -15.83
N ARG A 411 -16.94 1.29 -15.04
CA ARG A 411 -18.39 1.45 -15.25
C ARG A 411 -18.70 2.58 -16.23
N GLY A 412 -17.81 3.55 -16.34
CA GLY A 412 -17.97 4.71 -17.22
C GLY A 412 -16.79 5.65 -17.15
N ILE A 413 -16.92 6.76 -17.87
CA ILE A 413 -16.02 7.91 -17.78
C ILE A 413 -16.91 9.12 -17.44
N ALA A 414 -16.48 9.96 -16.51
CA ALA A 414 -17.13 11.22 -16.23
C ALA A 414 -16.16 12.40 -16.40
N MET A 415 -16.69 13.58 -16.70
CA MET A 415 -15.93 14.82 -16.83
C MET A 415 -16.61 15.89 -16.00
N ASN A 416 -15.87 16.48 -15.07
CA ASN A 416 -16.44 17.41 -14.09
C ASN A 416 -17.68 16.83 -13.39
N GLN A 417 -17.61 15.55 -12.99
CA GLN A 417 -18.69 14.78 -12.36
C GLN A 417 -19.92 14.51 -13.26
N GLU A 418 -19.93 14.96 -14.52
CA GLU A 418 -20.98 14.64 -15.50
C GLU A 418 -20.59 13.40 -16.32
N ALA A 419 -21.47 12.40 -16.39
CA ALA A 419 -21.18 11.16 -17.11
C ALA A 419 -21.03 11.42 -18.62
N VAL A 420 -19.96 10.91 -19.22
CA VAL A 420 -19.77 10.90 -20.67
C VAL A 420 -20.70 9.84 -21.27
N HIS A 421 -21.54 10.25 -22.21
CA HIS A 421 -22.45 9.33 -22.89
C HIS A 421 -21.67 8.40 -23.84
N LEU A 422 -21.36 7.20 -23.35
CA LEU A 422 -20.66 6.16 -24.08
C LEU A 422 -21.65 5.10 -24.61
N PRO A 423 -21.37 4.46 -25.77
CA PRO A 423 -22.18 3.33 -26.22
C PRO A 423 -22.25 2.22 -25.15
N PRO A 424 -23.42 1.59 -24.91
CA PRO A 424 -23.57 0.59 -23.87
C PRO A 424 -22.54 -0.54 -23.98
N GLY A 425 -21.91 -0.89 -22.85
CA GLY A 425 -20.92 -1.97 -22.76
C GLY A 425 -19.61 -1.73 -23.54
N VAL A 426 -19.38 -0.55 -24.13
CA VAL A 426 -18.20 -0.29 -24.98
C VAL A 426 -16.87 -0.54 -24.27
N LEU A 427 -16.81 -0.22 -22.97
CA LEU A 427 -15.62 -0.37 -22.13
C LEU A 427 -15.30 -1.83 -21.77
N ALA A 428 -16.28 -2.72 -21.88
CA ALA A 428 -16.10 -4.16 -21.66
C ALA A 428 -15.79 -4.92 -22.97
N ARG A 429 -15.96 -4.28 -24.13
CA ARG A 429 -15.71 -4.91 -25.44
C ARG A 429 -14.22 -4.93 -25.80
N GLY A 430 -13.79 -6.01 -26.45
CA GLY A 430 -12.40 -6.20 -26.84
C GLY A 430 -11.52 -6.49 -25.62
N GLY A 431 -10.32 -5.90 -25.59
CA GLY A 431 -9.37 -6.05 -24.49
C GLY A 431 -9.76 -5.35 -23.18
N GLY A 432 -10.90 -4.65 -23.15
CA GLY A 432 -11.37 -3.90 -22.00
C GLY A 432 -10.56 -2.63 -21.76
N VAL A 433 -10.24 -2.36 -20.49
CA VAL A 433 -9.40 -1.23 -20.04
C VAL A 433 -8.06 -1.79 -19.57
N THR A 434 -6.99 -1.60 -20.34
CA THR A 434 -5.64 -2.10 -20.04
C THR A 434 -4.74 -1.00 -19.50
N LEU A 435 -3.73 -1.37 -18.72
CA LEU A 435 -2.64 -0.50 -18.28
C LEU A 435 -1.39 -0.83 -19.09
N ASP A 436 -0.78 0.16 -19.75
CA ASP A 436 0.40 -0.10 -20.59
C ASP A 436 1.36 1.09 -20.60
N THR A 437 2.60 0.84 -20.18
CA THR A 437 3.68 1.84 -20.13
C THR A 437 4.46 1.94 -21.43
N ALA A 438 4.24 1.03 -22.38
CA ALA A 438 4.75 1.18 -23.75
C ALA A 438 3.91 2.17 -24.59
N ALA A 439 2.74 2.58 -24.08
CA ALA A 439 1.96 3.69 -24.63
C ALA A 439 2.29 4.99 -23.87
N PRO A 440 2.93 6.00 -24.50
CA PRO A 440 3.24 7.26 -23.81
C PRO A 440 2.01 8.00 -23.30
N TYR A 441 0.91 7.92 -24.05
CA TYR A 441 -0.36 8.57 -23.74
C TYR A 441 -1.50 7.56 -23.78
N THR A 442 -2.59 7.85 -23.06
CA THR A 442 -3.78 7.00 -23.09
C THR A 442 -4.37 6.94 -24.49
N VAL A 443 -4.56 5.71 -24.98
CA VAL A 443 -5.16 5.43 -26.29
C VAL A 443 -6.59 4.98 -26.07
N LEU A 444 -7.54 5.63 -26.74
CA LEU A 444 -8.95 5.25 -26.70
C LEU A 444 -9.36 4.69 -28.06
N ARG A 445 -10.08 3.56 -28.07
CA ARG A 445 -10.70 3.08 -29.31
C ARG A 445 -11.67 4.14 -29.82
N ARG A 446 -11.80 4.29 -31.14
CA ARG A 446 -12.51 5.42 -31.76
C ARG A 446 -13.95 5.63 -31.27
N ASP A 447 -14.66 4.55 -30.94
CA ASP A 447 -16.02 4.57 -30.39
C ASP A 447 -16.10 5.08 -28.93
N VAL A 448 -14.99 5.08 -28.21
CA VAL A 448 -14.80 5.73 -26.90
C VAL A 448 -14.20 7.14 -27.07
N TYR A 449 -13.21 7.30 -27.96
CA TYR A 449 -12.49 8.54 -28.18
C TYR A 449 -13.40 9.70 -28.61
N ARG A 450 -14.30 9.47 -29.57
CA ARG A 450 -15.11 10.55 -30.14
C ARG A 450 -16.09 11.15 -29.12
N PRO A 451 -16.90 10.36 -28.37
CA PRO A 451 -17.71 10.90 -27.29
C PRO A 451 -16.88 11.55 -26.18
N PHE A 452 -15.72 10.97 -25.85
CA PHE A 452 -14.80 11.49 -24.84
C PHE A 452 -14.30 12.90 -25.20
N VAL A 453 -13.72 13.08 -26.40
CA VAL A 453 -13.21 14.38 -26.84
C VAL A 453 -14.33 15.40 -26.98
N ALA A 454 -15.51 15.00 -27.46
CA ALA A 454 -16.67 15.88 -27.56
C ALA A 454 -17.12 16.39 -26.17
N ALA A 455 -17.19 15.51 -25.17
CA ALA A 455 -17.52 15.88 -23.81
C ALA A 455 -16.45 16.82 -23.21
N PHE A 456 -15.17 16.54 -23.43
CA PHE A 456 -14.09 17.39 -22.92
C PHE A 456 -14.12 18.76 -23.60
N ALA A 457 -14.35 18.80 -24.90
CA ALA A 457 -14.47 20.03 -25.66
C ALA A 457 -15.64 20.90 -25.20
N LYS A 458 -16.78 20.29 -24.84
CA LYS A 458 -17.92 20.97 -24.22
C LYS A 458 -17.55 21.52 -22.84
N ALA A 459 -16.92 20.71 -21.99
CA ALA A 459 -16.52 21.11 -20.64
C ALA A 459 -15.46 22.24 -20.63
N THR A 460 -14.71 22.40 -21.72
CA THR A 460 -13.62 23.38 -21.88
C THR A 460 -13.94 24.47 -22.91
N ALA A 461 -15.22 24.66 -23.28
CA ALA A 461 -15.63 25.56 -24.36
C ALA A 461 -15.22 27.04 -24.17
N ARG A 462 -14.98 27.46 -22.92
CA ARG A 462 -14.54 28.84 -22.60
C ARG A 462 -13.03 29.05 -22.71
N ILE A 463 -12.25 28.00 -22.93
CA ILE A 463 -10.79 28.09 -23.03
C ILE A 463 -10.42 28.31 -24.50
N PRO A 464 -9.59 29.33 -24.81
CA PRO A 464 -9.15 29.59 -26.19
C PRO A 464 -8.47 28.37 -26.82
N ARG A 465 -8.84 28.09 -28.07
CA ARG A 465 -8.30 26.98 -28.86
C ARG A 465 -6.96 27.33 -29.50
N MET A 466 -6.14 26.31 -29.66
CA MET A 466 -4.93 26.36 -30.49
C MET A 466 -5.03 25.30 -31.60
N PRO A 467 -4.28 25.47 -32.71
CA PRO A 467 -4.17 24.43 -33.72
C PRO A 467 -3.77 23.08 -33.12
N SER A 468 -4.34 22.00 -33.65
CA SER A 468 -4.03 20.64 -33.23
C SER A 468 -2.56 20.31 -33.50
N VAL A 469 -1.90 19.68 -32.54
CA VAL A 469 -0.50 19.23 -32.64
C VAL A 469 -0.49 17.72 -32.54
N ALA A 470 -0.09 17.04 -33.62
CA ALA A 470 -0.06 15.58 -33.64
C ALA A 470 0.77 15.02 -32.47
N PRO A 471 0.32 13.93 -31.81
CA PRO A 471 -0.84 13.10 -32.14
C PRO A 471 -2.18 13.60 -31.56
N PHE A 472 -2.24 14.81 -30.99
CA PHE A 472 -3.42 15.31 -30.29
C PHE A 472 -4.35 16.11 -31.22
N GLU A 473 -5.65 15.81 -31.15
CA GLU A 473 -6.66 16.53 -31.94
C GLU A 473 -7.17 17.80 -31.23
N LEU A 474 -7.01 17.92 -29.91
CA LEU A 474 -7.65 18.95 -29.11
C LEU A 474 -6.63 19.77 -28.30
N CYS A 475 -6.35 21.01 -28.72
CA CYS A 475 -5.36 21.88 -28.11
C CYS A 475 -5.93 23.23 -27.66
N PHE A 476 -5.26 23.84 -26.69
CA PHE A 476 -5.67 25.03 -25.97
C PHE A 476 -4.50 25.99 -25.78
N ASN A 477 -4.81 27.27 -25.64
CA ASN A 477 -3.84 28.28 -25.26
C ASN A 477 -3.52 28.11 -23.77
N SER A 478 -2.30 27.64 -23.45
CA SER A 478 -1.88 27.36 -22.08
C SER A 478 -1.71 28.62 -21.24
N SER A 479 -1.42 29.78 -21.85
CA SER A 479 -1.34 31.07 -21.15
C SER A 479 -2.69 31.58 -20.67
N ALA A 480 -3.78 31.07 -21.25
CA ALA A 480 -5.15 31.36 -20.81
C ALA A 480 -5.66 30.37 -19.73
N LEU A 481 -4.89 29.34 -19.40
CA LEU A 481 -5.23 28.37 -18.37
C LEU A 481 -4.64 28.77 -17.03
N GLY A 482 -5.47 28.77 -15.98
CA GLY A 482 -4.96 28.83 -14.60
C GLY A 482 -4.10 27.59 -14.28
N PHE A 483 -3.18 27.72 -13.34
CA PHE A 483 -2.38 26.60 -12.84
C PHE A 483 -2.73 26.29 -11.39
N THR A 484 -2.94 25.01 -11.09
CA THR A 484 -3.23 24.50 -9.74
C THR A 484 -2.11 23.56 -9.30
N ARG A 485 -2.14 23.10 -8.05
CA ARG A 485 -1.17 22.09 -7.58
C ARG A 485 -1.21 20.80 -8.40
N VAL A 486 -2.35 20.47 -8.99
CA VAL A 486 -2.55 19.26 -9.80
C VAL A 486 -2.50 19.55 -11.30
N GLY A 487 -1.81 20.61 -11.70
CA GLY A 487 -1.60 21.05 -13.09
C GLY A 487 -2.65 22.06 -13.57
N TYR A 488 -2.86 22.14 -14.88
CA TYR A 488 -3.80 23.10 -15.47
C TYR A 488 -5.21 23.02 -14.86
N ALA A 489 -5.81 24.18 -14.64
CA ALA A 489 -7.18 24.33 -14.15
C ALA A 489 -8.19 23.98 -15.26
N VAL A 490 -8.35 22.70 -15.54
CA VAL A 490 -9.30 22.15 -16.51
C VAL A 490 -10.21 21.12 -15.89
N ALA A 491 -11.27 20.75 -16.59
CA ALA A 491 -12.24 19.76 -16.15
C ALA A 491 -11.52 18.43 -15.79
N PRO A 492 -11.66 17.93 -14.54
CA PRO A 492 -11.11 16.64 -14.16
C PRO A 492 -11.84 15.51 -14.90
N ILE A 493 -11.11 14.46 -15.24
CA ILE A 493 -11.63 13.26 -15.92
C ILE A 493 -11.64 12.12 -14.92
N ASP A 494 -12.81 11.56 -14.62
CA ASP A 494 -12.95 10.41 -13.73
C ASP A 494 -13.07 9.13 -14.54
N LEU A 495 -12.12 8.21 -14.33
CA LEU A 495 -12.28 6.80 -14.71
C LEU A 495 -13.10 6.14 -13.59
N VAL A 496 -14.39 5.92 -13.85
CA VAL A 496 -15.34 5.41 -12.86
C VAL A 496 -15.11 3.91 -12.70
N THR A 497 -14.50 3.51 -11.59
CA THR A 497 -14.10 2.12 -11.32
C THR A 497 -15.29 1.25 -10.92
N SER A 498 -15.14 -0.07 -11.00
CA SER A 498 -16.16 -1.02 -10.54
C SER A 498 -16.30 -1.12 -9.02
N GLY A 499 -15.33 -0.61 -8.26
CA GLY A 499 -15.26 -0.64 -6.80
C GLY A 499 -14.25 0.39 -6.29
N GLY A 500 -14.49 0.91 -5.08
CA GLY A 500 -13.65 1.93 -4.44
C GLY A 500 -13.97 3.36 -4.90
N ARG A 501 -12.98 4.25 -4.85
CA ARG A 501 -13.05 5.62 -5.38
C ARG A 501 -12.79 5.63 -6.89
N ASN A 502 -13.24 6.67 -7.58
CA ASN A 502 -12.87 6.89 -8.98
C ASN A 502 -11.38 7.19 -9.11
N TRP A 503 -10.76 6.80 -10.23
CA TRP A 503 -9.43 7.30 -10.58
C TRP A 503 -9.60 8.60 -11.35
N THR A 504 -9.32 9.72 -10.69
CA THR A 504 -9.40 11.05 -11.29
C THR A 504 -8.08 11.46 -11.95
N VAL A 505 -8.14 11.84 -13.22
CA VAL A 505 -7.06 12.42 -14.02
C VAL A 505 -7.22 13.94 -14.02
N PHE A 506 -6.29 14.64 -13.38
CA PHE A 506 -6.25 16.10 -13.28
C PHE A 506 -5.42 16.73 -14.40
N GLY A 507 -5.41 18.07 -14.47
CA GLY A 507 -4.69 18.85 -15.50
C GLY A 507 -3.24 18.45 -15.75
N SER A 508 -2.53 18.01 -14.70
CA SER A 508 -1.14 17.53 -14.77
C SER A 508 -0.96 16.23 -15.56
N ASN A 509 -2.02 15.44 -15.70
CA ASN A 509 -2.03 14.16 -16.42
C ASN A 509 -3.08 14.13 -17.56
N SER A 510 -3.88 15.18 -17.72
CA SER A 510 -4.86 15.30 -18.80
C SER A 510 -4.41 16.22 -19.94
N LEU A 511 -3.61 17.25 -19.66
CA LEU A 511 -3.05 18.13 -20.69
C LEU A 511 -1.52 18.02 -20.75
N ALA A 512 -0.99 17.81 -21.95
CA ALA A 512 0.44 17.83 -22.24
C ALA A 512 0.83 19.20 -22.83
N GLN A 513 1.81 19.87 -22.21
CA GLN A 513 2.46 21.04 -22.81
C GLN A 513 3.30 20.57 -24.01
N VAL A 514 2.96 21.01 -25.22
CA VAL A 514 3.63 20.54 -26.45
C VAL A 514 4.62 21.55 -27.03
N ALA A 515 4.25 22.84 -27.09
CA ALA A 515 5.14 23.89 -27.60
C ALA A 515 4.61 25.28 -27.22
N GLY A 516 5.52 26.20 -26.85
CA GLY A 516 5.17 27.60 -26.53
C GLY A 516 3.96 27.70 -25.60
N ASP A 517 2.91 28.38 -26.07
CA ASP A 517 1.66 28.56 -25.33
C ASP A 517 0.58 27.51 -25.70
N THR A 518 0.98 26.30 -26.12
CA THR A 518 0.06 25.25 -26.56
C THR A 518 0.10 24.04 -25.62
N ALA A 519 -1.04 23.77 -24.97
CA ALA A 519 -1.28 22.54 -24.23
C ALA A 519 -2.41 21.72 -24.90
N CYS A 520 -2.22 20.41 -25.03
CA CYS A 520 -3.14 19.52 -25.73
C CYS A 520 -3.69 18.42 -24.83
N LEU A 521 -4.93 17.99 -25.07
CA LEU A 521 -5.55 16.86 -24.41
C LEU A 521 -4.75 15.59 -24.72
N ALA A 522 -4.11 15.04 -23.70
CA ALA A 522 -3.12 13.97 -23.78
C ALA A 522 -3.75 12.57 -23.94
N PHE A 523 -4.71 12.46 -24.86
CA PHE A 523 -5.43 11.24 -25.21
C PHE A 523 -5.43 11.09 -26.74
N VAL A 524 -5.19 9.88 -27.23
CA VAL A 524 -4.98 9.61 -28.66
C VAL A 524 -6.09 8.71 -29.21
N ASP A 525 -6.54 8.99 -30.45
CA ASP A 525 -7.47 8.12 -31.18
C ASP A 525 -6.72 6.87 -31.65
N GLY A 526 -7.02 5.72 -31.03
CA GLY A 526 -6.47 4.42 -31.44
C GLY A 526 -7.07 3.85 -32.71
N GLY A 527 -8.05 4.53 -33.30
CA GLY A 527 -8.80 4.04 -34.45
C GLY A 527 -9.81 2.94 -34.08
N ARG A 528 -10.43 2.35 -35.11
CA ARG A 528 -11.45 1.30 -34.93
C ARG A 528 -10.84 -0.07 -34.61
N ALA A 529 -9.59 -0.29 -35.00
CA ALA A 529 -8.88 -1.55 -34.83
C ALA A 529 -8.14 -1.66 -33.48
N ALA A 530 -8.22 -0.64 -32.62
CA ALA A 530 -7.62 -0.70 -31.28
C ALA A 530 -8.17 -1.91 -30.52
N ARG A 531 -7.25 -2.73 -29.98
CA ARG A 531 -7.58 -4.00 -29.31
C ARG A 531 -8.37 -3.77 -28.02
N SER A 532 -7.89 -2.84 -27.20
CA SER A 532 -8.55 -2.42 -25.96
C SER A 532 -9.49 -1.26 -26.22
N ALA A 533 -10.56 -1.15 -25.43
CA ALA A 533 -11.43 0.03 -25.46
C ALA A 533 -10.68 1.26 -24.93
N VAL A 534 -9.87 1.06 -23.89
CA VAL A 534 -8.98 2.06 -23.29
C VAL A 534 -7.66 1.38 -22.97
N THR A 535 -6.56 2.00 -23.37
CA THR A 535 -5.21 1.65 -22.89
C THR A 535 -4.68 2.85 -22.13
N VAL A 536 -4.69 2.78 -20.80
CA VAL A 536 -4.18 3.85 -19.94
C VAL A 536 -2.66 3.88 -20.10
N GLY A 537 -2.16 4.99 -20.62
CA GLY A 537 -0.75 5.18 -20.96
C GLY A 537 0.08 5.74 -19.80
N ALA A 538 1.39 5.76 -20.00
CA ALA A 538 2.38 6.19 -19.02
C ALA A 538 2.11 7.59 -18.48
N PHE A 539 1.80 8.57 -19.34
CA PHE A 539 1.54 9.96 -18.94
C PHE A 539 0.38 10.08 -17.93
N GLN A 540 -0.65 9.24 -18.03
CA GLN A 540 -1.76 9.23 -17.06
C GLN A 540 -1.41 8.54 -15.74
N MET A 541 -0.35 7.72 -15.73
CA MET A 541 0.15 7.01 -14.55
C MET A 541 1.28 7.80 -13.84
N GLU A 542 1.86 8.82 -14.47
CA GLU A 542 2.88 9.68 -13.87
C GLU A 542 2.40 10.35 -12.58
N ASN A 543 3.24 10.33 -11.54
CA ASN A 543 2.93 10.82 -10.20
C ASN A 543 1.67 10.23 -9.55
N ASN A 544 1.30 9.01 -9.95
CA ASN A 544 0.33 8.17 -9.27
C ASN A 544 1.08 6.93 -8.76
N PHE A 545 0.87 6.58 -7.49
CA PHE A 545 1.40 5.34 -6.94
C PHE A 545 0.46 4.19 -7.26
N LEU A 546 0.96 3.18 -7.97
CA LEU A 546 0.19 2.02 -8.39
C LEU A 546 0.73 0.75 -7.73
N LEU A 547 -0.13 0.04 -7.00
CA LEU A 547 0.15 -1.24 -6.34
C LEU A 547 -0.61 -2.35 -7.07
N PHE A 548 0.14 -3.23 -7.72
CA PHE A 548 -0.37 -4.44 -8.36
C PHE A 548 -0.33 -5.58 -7.34
N ASP A 549 -1.42 -5.79 -6.63
CA ASP A 549 -1.59 -6.88 -5.67
C ASP A 549 -2.17 -8.10 -6.41
N GLU A 550 -1.28 -8.88 -7.02
CA GLU A 550 -1.66 -10.04 -7.82
C GLU A 550 -2.22 -11.17 -6.98
N ALA A 551 -1.77 -11.30 -5.72
CA ALA A 551 -2.29 -12.28 -4.78
C ALA A 551 -3.78 -12.03 -4.51
N ALA A 552 -4.17 -10.77 -4.27
CA ALA A 552 -5.56 -10.40 -4.03
C ALA A 552 -6.33 -10.01 -5.31
N SER A 553 -5.71 -10.09 -6.48
CA SER A 553 -6.30 -9.70 -7.77
C SER A 553 -6.91 -8.29 -7.76
N ARG A 554 -6.16 -7.31 -7.24
CA ARG A 554 -6.59 -5.90 -7.15
C ARG A 554 -5.47 -4.93 -7.49
N LEU A 555 -5.86 -3.79 -8.03
CA LEU A 555 -5.00 -2.63 -8.25
C LEU A 555 -5.28 -1.59 -7.19
N GLY A 556 -4.28 -1.28 -6.37
CA GLY A 556 -4.27 -0.09 -5.53
C GLY A 556 -3.76 1.12 -6.31
N PHE A 557 -4.43 2.26 -6.20
CA PHE A 557 -3.99 3.52 -6.80
C PHE A 557 -4.20 4.68 -5.82
N SER A 558 -3.23 5.60 -5.74
CA SER A 558 -3.30 6.76 -4.84
C SER A 558 -4.11 7.94 -5.42
N GLY A 559 -4.30 7.97 -6.74
CA GLY A 559 -4.51 9.24 -7.45
C GLY A 559 -3.23 10.10 -7.43
N THR A 560 -3.32 11.34 -7.89
CA THR A 560 -2.13 12.21 -7.99
C THR A 560 -1.52 12.50 -6.61
N LEU A 561 -0.22 12.18 -6.47
CA LEU A 561 0.56 12.40 -5.25
C LEU A 561 0.75 13.90 -4.92
N PHE A 562 0.46 14.78 -5.88
CA PHE A 562 0.54 16.22 -5.67
C PHE A 562 -0.38 16.71 -4.55
N PHE A 563 -1.52 16.07 -4.27
CA PHE A 563 -2.41 16.48 -3.17
C PHE A 563 -1.73 16.43 -1.80
N ILE A 564 -0.94 15.39 -1.59
CA ILE A 564 -0.18 15.14 -0.36
C ILE A 564 1.25 15.71 -0.43
N ARG A 565 1.52 16.57 -1.42
CA ARG A 565 2.77 17.32 -1.60
C ARG A 565 4.03 16.47 -1.84
N THR A 566 3.87 15.27 -2.40
CA THR A 566 4.99 14.42 -2.82
C THR A 566 4.92 14.10 -4.32
N THR A 567 5.96 13.47 -4.85
CA THR A 567 6.05 13.01 -6.24
C THR A 567 6.69 11.62 -6.26
N CYS A 568 6.54 10.89 -7.37
CA CYS A 568 7.25 9.64 -7.54
C CYS A 568 8.77 9.80 -7.51
N GLY A 569 9.28 10.99 -7.86
CA GLY A 569 10.70 11.33 -7.83
C GLY A 569 11.31 11.49 -6.43
N ASN A 570 10.50 11.33 -5.37
CA ASN A 570 10.95 11.62 -4.00
C ASN A 570 11.27 10.36 -3.17
N PHE A 571 11.40 9.18 -3.79
CA PHE A 571 12.00 8.04 -3.12
C PHE A 571 13.51 8.29 -2.94
N ASN A 572 14.05 8.02 -1.75
CA ASN A 572 15.45 8.28 -1.48
C ASN A 572 16.33 7.10 -1.94
N PHE A 573 17.01 7.24 -3.08
CA PHE A 573 17.97 6.24 -3.57
C PHE A 573 19.39 6.37 -2.99
N ALA A 574 19.66 7.35 -2.12
CA ALA A 574 20.93 7.41 -1.41
C ALA A 574 21.02 6.24 -0.41
N ARG A 575 22.10 5.45 -0.50
CA ARG A 575 22.39 4.41 0.48
C ARG A 575 22.79 5.09 1.80
N ASN A 576 22.23 4.60 2.91
CA ASN A 576 22.70 4.94 4.26
C ASN A 576 23.97 4.18 4.61
#